data_AF-A0A818KIJ4-F1
#
_entry.id   AF-A0A818KIJ4-F1
#
_cell.length_a   1.000
_cell.length_b   1.000
_cell.length_c   1.000
_cell.angle_alpha   90.00
_cell.angle_beta   90.00
_cell.angle_gamma   90.00
#
_symmetry.space_group_name_H-M   'P 1'
#
loop_
_entity.id
_entity.type
_entity.pdbx_description
1 polymer ?
#
loop_
_entity_poly.entity_id
_entity_poly.type
_entity_poly.pdbx_seq_one_letter_code
_entity_poly.pdbx_strand_id
1 'polypeptide(L)'
;MYKYDVWTFNDSVPGPFIRARVGDIIELNLTNRDETGNPHNIDCHAFEGPGGGAALTTADLNQTKTARFRLLYPGLFVYHCAAAPVPVHIANGIILYHAK
;
A
#
# COMPACT_ATOMS: atom_id res chain seq x y z
N MET A 1 -2.04 -29.60 -7.42
CA MET A 1 -2.26 -28.14 -7.48
C MET A 1 -1.45 -27.54 -6.34
N TYR A 2 -0.47 -26.69 -6.64
CA TYR A 2 0.35 -26.05 -5.60
C TYR A 2 -0.40 -24.84 -5.05
N LYS A 3 -0.28 -24.60 -3.74
CA LYS A 3 -0.77 -23.40 -3.06
C LYS A 3 0.45 -22.53 -2.73
N TYR A 4 0.30 -21.22 -2.88
CA TYR A 4 1.31 -20.22 -2.52
C TYR A 4 0.65 -19.22 -1.59
N ASP A 5 1.27 -18.97 -0.45
CA ASP A 5 0.76 -18.01 0.53
C ASP A 5 1.11 -16.59 0.08
N VAL A 6 0.11 -15.71 0.08
CA VAL A 6 0.24 -14.33 -0.42
C VAL A 6 -0.08 -13.33 0.68
N TRP A 7 0.49 -12.13 0.55
CA TRP A 7 0.13 -10.98 1.36
C TRP A 7 -0.61 -9.97 0.49
N THR A 8 -1.85 -9.71 0.87
CA THR A 8 -2.77 -8.96 0.01
C THR A 8 -3.13 -7.62 0.61
N PHE A 9 -3.38 -6.62 -0.24
CA PHE A 9 -4.20 -5.48 0.14
C PHE A 9 -5.65 -5.80 -0.21
N ASN A 10 -6.54 -5.81 0.78
CA ASN A 10 -7.97 -6.15 0.62
C ASN A 10 -8.21 -7.46 -0.14
N ASP A 11 -7.63 -8.55 0.36
CA ASP A 11 -7.92 -9.94 -0.03
C ASP A 11 -7.68 -10.29 -1.51
N SER A 12 -6.89 -9.49 -2.24
CA SER A 12 -6.61 -9.70 -3.66
C SER A 12 -5.16 -9.40 -4.06
N VAL A 13 -4.70 -10.09 -5.09
CA VAL A 13 -3.43 -9.86 -5.79
C VAL A 13 -3.70 -9.74 -7.30
N PRO A 14 -3.46 -8.57 -7.93
CA PRO A 14 -3.23 -7.29 -7.26
C PRO A 14 -4.45 -6.91 -6.41
N GLY A 15 -4.24 -6.16 -5.34
CA GLY A 15 -5.31 -5.51 -4.61
C GLY A 15 -5.99 -4.38 -5.41
N PRO A 16 -6.91 -3.63 -4.78
CA PRO A 16 -7.87 -2.78 -5.49
C PRO A 16 -7.24 -1.64 -6.28
N PHE A 17 -7.70 -1.43 -7.51
CA PHE A 17 -7.33 -0.26 -8.29
C PHE A 17 -7.97 1.01 -7.73
N ILE A 18 -7.14 1.99 -7.36
CA ILE A 18 -7.60 3.29 -6.87
C ILE A 18 -7.51 4.31 -8.01
N ARG A 19 -8.58 5.10 -8.18
CA ARG A 19 -8.68 6.14 -9.20
C ARG A 19 -9.15 7.45 -8.58
N ALA A 20 -8.40 8.52 -8.80
CA ALA A 20 -8.72 9.87 -8.34
C ALA A 20 -8.25 10.91 -9.36
N ARG A 21 -8.43 12.20 -9.04
CA ARG A 21 -8.00 13.33 -9.86
C ARG A 21 -6.79 14.03 -9.24
N VAL A 22 -6.00 14.69 -10.07
CA VAL A 22 -4.99 15.64 -9.58
C VAL A 22 -5.65 16.71 -8.70
N GLY A 23 -5.08 16.94 -7.52
CA GLY A 23 -5.59 17.85 -6.50
C GLY A 23 -6.42 17.17 -5.40
N ASP A 24 -6.92 15.95 -5.63
CA ASP A 24 -7.67 15.21 -4.62
C ASP A 24 -6.77 14.87 -3.41
N ILE A 25 -7.42 14.71 -2.25
CA ILE A 25 -6.77 14.18 -1.04
C ILE A 25 -7.26 12.76 -0.84
N ILE A 26 -6.34 11.80 -0.89
CA ILE A 26 -6.62 10.43 -0.46
C ILE A 26 -6.43 10.36 1.05
N GLU A 27 -7.49 9.98 1.76
CA GLU A 27 -7.38 9.47 3.13
C GLU A 27 -7.24 7.96 3.07
N LEU A 28 -6.11 7.46 3.56
CA LEU A 28 -5.84 6.04 3.68
C LEU A 28 -6.02 5.60 5.12
N ASN A 29 -6.79 4.52 5.30
CA ASN A 29 -6.86 3.77 6.55
C ASN A 29 -6.32 2.36 6.29
N LEU A 30 -5.14 2.05 6.82
CA LEU A 30 -4.51 0.74 6.70
C LEU A 30 -4.65 -0.01 8.03
N THR A 31 -5.37 -1.13 8.03
CA THR A 31 -5.41 -2.06 9.16
C THR A 31 -4.64 -3.32 8.80
N ASN A 32 -3.61 -3.64 9.57
CA ASN A 32 -2.86 -4.88 9.38
C ASN A 32 -3.56 -6.05 10.08
N ARG A 33 -3.84 -7.12 9.33
CA ARG A 33 -4.49 -8.35 9.81
C ARG A 33 -3.61 -9.60 9.64
N ASP A 34 -2.31 -9.42 9.40
CA ASP A 34 -1.37 -10.53 9.26
C ASP A 34 -1.09 -11.18 10.63
N GLU A 35 -1.77 -12.30 10.89
CA GLU A 35 -1.66 -13.07 12.14
C GLU A 35 -0.26 -13.64 12.38
N THR A 36 0.61 -13.67 11.36
CA THR A 36 2.01 -14.08 11.51
C THR A 36 2.88 -12.98 12.15
N GLY A 37 2.32 -11.77 12.32
CA GLY A 37 2.96 -10.66 13.02
C GLY A 37 3.91 -9.82 12.18
N ASN A 38 3.97 -10.01 10.84
CA ASN A 38 4.75 -9.12 10.00
C ASN A 38 4.12 -7.72 9.97
N PRO A 39 4.91 -6.66 10.15
CA PRO A 39 4.42 -5.31 9.93
C PRO A 39 4.16 -5.08 8.44
N HIS A 40 3.13 -4.31 8.13
CA HIS A 40 2.82 -3.90 6.76
C HIS A 40 2.61 -2.39 6.69
N ASN A 41 2.94 -1.81 5.55
CA ASN A 41 2.73 -0.39 5.25
C ASN A 41 2.36 -0.22 3.78
N ILE A 42 2.21 1.03 3.34
CA ILE A 42 2.09 1.36 1.93
C ILE A 42 3.18 2.36 1.53
N ASP A 43 3.88 2.06 0.45
CA ASP A 43 4.63 3.01 -0.36
C ASP A 43 3.84 3.18 -1.66
N CYS A 44 3.34 4.38 -1.93
CA CYS A 44 2.64 4.73 -3.15
C CYS A 44 3.45 5.78 -3.90
N HIS A 45 3.82 5.48 -5.14
CA HIS A 45 4.62 6.36 -5.98
C HIS A 45 3.87 7.65 -6.38
N ALA A 46 2.57 7.76 -6.10
CA ALA A 46 1.79 8.98 -6.27
C ALA A 46 1.85 9.92 -5.04
N PHE A 47 2.36 9.45 -3.90
CA PHE A 47 2.39 10.20 -2.65
C PHE A 47 3.74 10.89 -2.48
N GLU A 48 3.71 12.19 -2.23
CA GLU A 48 4.90 12.94 -1.84
C GLU A 48 5.16 12.83 -0.33
N GLY A 49 6.36 12.40 0.03
CA GLY A 49 6.79 12.23 1.42
C GLY A 49 7.67 11.00 1.64
N PRO A 50 8.20 10.79 2.87
CA PRO A 50 9.10 9.69 3.16
C PRO A 50 8.51 8.32 2.82
N GLY A 51 9.17 7.59 1.91
CA GLY A 51 8.79 6.25 1.46
C GLY A 51 7.38 6.16 0.89
N GLY A 52 6.91 7.20 0.20
CA GLY A 52 5.58 7.21 -0.43
C GLY A 52 4.43 6.94 0.54
N GLY A 53 4.59 7.31 1.82
CA GLY A 53 3.64 7.05 2.90
C GLY A 53 4.03 5.93 3.86
N ALA A 54 5.07 5.16 3.58
CA ALA A 54 5.47 4.00 4.37
C ALA A 54 5.80 4.39 5.82
N ALA A 55 6.50 5.52 6.00
CA ALA A 55 6.89 6.03 7.32
C ALA A 55 5.68 6.36 8.23
N LEU A 56 4.52 6.68 7.64
CA LEU A 56 3.29 7.01 8.38
C LEU A 56 2.35 5.81 8.54
N THR A 57 2.54 4.77 7.74
CA THR A 57 1.56 3.69 7.57
C THR A 57 2.05 2.33 8.04
N THR A 58 3.28 2.21 8.56
CA THR A 58 3.76 0.99 9.23
C THR A 58 2.86 0.62 10.39
N ALA A 59 2.12 -0.48 10.21
CA ALA A 59 1.14 -1.01 11.12
C ALA A 59 1.55 -2.44 11.55
N ASP A 60 1.60 -2.66 12.86
CA ASP A 60 1.70 -4.00 13.45
C ASP A 60 0.34 -4.72 13.42
N LEU A 61 0.31 -6.01 13.74
CA LEU A 61 -0.92 -6.80 13.80
C LEU A 61 -2.02 -6.10 14.62
N ASN A 62 -3.21 -5.98 14.02
CA ASN A 62 -4.40 -5.32 14.54
C ASN A 62 -4.27 -3.80 14.74
N GLN A 63 -3.17 -3.19 14.33
CA GLN A 63 -3.04 -1.74 14.33
C GLN A 63 -3.68 -1.15 13.08
N THR A 64 -4.36 -0.01 13.26
CA THR A 64 -4.81 0.86 12.17
C THR A 64 -3.94 2.11 12.12
N LYS A 65 -3.43 2.44 10.92
CA LYS A 65 -2.78 3.71 10.63
C LYS A 65 -3.62 4.52 9.66
N THR A 66 -3.73 5.82 9.93
CA THR A 66 -4.46 6.76 9.08
C THR A 66 -3.52 7.84 8.59
N ALA A 67 -3.50 8.09 7.28
CA ALA A 67 -2.70 9.14 6.68
C ALA A 67 -3.45 9.80 5.51
N ARG A 68 -3.13 11.07 5.23
CA ARG A 68 -3.73 11.84 4.14
C ARG A 68 -2.66 12.34 3.19
N PHE A 69 -2.86 12.11 1.89
CA PHE A 69 -1.92 12.49 0.84
C PHE A 69 -2.65 13.27 -0.25
N ARG A 70 -2.10 14.44 -0.60
CA ARG A 70 -2.59 15.20 -1.76
C ARG A 70 -1.91 14.68 -3.02
N LEU A 71 -2.70 14.43 -4.05
CA LEU A 71 -2.22 13.96 -5.33
C LEU A 71 -1.79 15.13 -6.21
N LEU A 72 -0.50 15.27 -6.48
CA LEU A 72 0.05 16.45 -7.15
C LEU A 72 0.27 16.23 -8.66
N TYR A 73 0.35 14.98 -9.11
CA TYR A 73 0.73 14.66 -10.49
C TYR A 73 -0.25 13.67 -11.14
N PRO A 74 -0.58 13.86 -12.44
CA PRO A 74 -1.33 12.86 -13.20
C PRO A 74 -0.41 11.68 -13.55
N GLY A 75 -0.98 10.48 -13.70
CA GLY A 75 -0.19 9.32 -14.12
C GLY A 75 -0.71 7.98 -13.60
N LEU A 76 -0.03 6.92 -14.01
CA LEU A 76 -0.20 5.56 -13.48
C LEU A 76 0.99 5.26 -12.56
N PHE A 77 0.72 5.03 -11.28
CA PHE A 77 1.71 4.87 -10.22
C PHE A 77 1.63 3.46 -9.63
N VAL A 78 2.70 2.95 -9.04
CA VAL A 78 2.66 1.69 -8.29
C VAL A 78 2.40 2.01 -6.82
N TYR A 79 1.74 1.11 -6.11
CA TYR A 79 1.87 1.05 -4.67
C TYR A 79 2.14 -0.38 -4.20
N HIS A 80 2.95 -0.49 -3.15
CA HIS A 80 3.37 -1.78 -2.59
C HIS A 80 3.69 -1.64 -1.11
N CYS A 81 3.88 -2.76 -0.42
CA CYS A 81 4.42 -2.74 0.92
C CYS A 81 5.95 -2.52 0.86
N ALA A 82 6.47 -1.73 1.78
CA ALA A 82 7.87 -1.39 1.95
C ALA A 82 8.38 -1.71 3.38
N ALA A 83 7.71 -2.62 4.09
CA ALA A 83 8.24 -3.21 5.31
C ALA A 83 9.46 -4.09 5.00
N ALA A 84 10.43 -4.16 5.92
CA ALA A 84 11.64 -4.95 5.71
C ALA A 84 11.38 -6.45 5.95
N PRO A 85 11.89 -7.36 5.09
CA PRO A 85 12.65 -7.10 3.87
C PRO A 85 11.77 -6.83 2.65
N VAL A 86 11.89 -5.62 2.07
CA VAL A 86 11.02 -5.11 0.99
C VAL A 86 10.79 -6.09 -0.16
N PRO A 87 11.82 -6.76 -0.73
CA PRO A 87 11.60 -7.66 -1.86
C PRO A 87 10.65 -8.82 -1.57
N VAL A 88 10.62 -9.32 -0.32
CA VAL A 88 9.73 -10.42 0.07
C VAL A 88 8.28 -9.93 0.12
N HIS A 89 8.05 -8.74 0.69
CA HIS A 89 6.73 -8.15 0.73
C HIS A 89 6.18 -7.84 -0.67
N ILE A 90 7.02 -7.31 -1.57
CA ILE A 90 6.67 -7.09 -2.97
C ILE A 90 6.38 -8.41 -3.69
N ALA A 91 7.24 -9.42 -3.56
CA ALA A 91 7.05 -10.72 -4.22
C ALA A 91 5.75 -11.42 -3.80
N ASN A 92 5.27 -11.15 -2.58
CA ASN A 92 4.02 -11.68 -2.04
C ASN A 92 2.77 -10.83 -2.39
N GLY A 93 2.92 -9.65 -3.01
CA GLY A 93 1.83 -8.82 -3.56
C GLY A 93 2.25 -7.43 -4.11
N ILE A 94 1.82 -7.07 -5.33
CA ILE A 94 2.09 -5.78 -6.05
C ILE A 94 0.80 -5.16 -6.59
N ILE A 95 0.67 -3.82 -6.67
CA ILE A 95 -0.47 -3.13 -7.33
C ILE A 95 -0.09 -1.80 -8.06
N LEU A 96 -0.93 -1.42 -9.03
CA LEU A 96 -0.95 -0.17 -9.82
C LEU A 96 -2.15 0.75 -9.45
N TYR A 97 -1.95 2.07 -9.51
CA TYR A 97 -2.83 3.21 -9.21
C TYR A 97 -2.92 4.14 -10.42
N HIS A 98 -4.05 4.84 -10.67
CA HIS A 98 -4.16 5.84 -11.76
C HIS A 98 -4.79 7.17 -11.32
N ALA A 99 -4.01 8.26 -11.40
CA ALA A 99 -4.52 9.63 -11.34
C ALA A 99 -4.78 10.14 -12.75
N LYS A 100 -5.99 10.66 -12.98
CA LYS A 100 -6.34 11.40 -14.21
C LYS A 100 -6.27 12.91 -14.01
#